data_AF-A0A951UCP1-F1
#
_entry.id   AF-A0A951UCP1-F1
#
_cell.length_a   1.000
_cell.length_b   1.000
_cell.length_c   1.000
_cell.angle_alpha   90.00
_cell.angle_beta   90.00
_cell.angle_gamma   90.00
#
_symmetry.space_group_name_H-M   'P 1'
#
loop_
_entity.id
_entity.type
_entity.pdbx_description
1 polymer ?
#
loop_
_entity_poly.entity_id
_entity_poly.type
_entity_poly.pdbx_seq_one_letter_code
_entity_poly.pdbx_strand_id
1 'polypeptide(L)'
;MDAFGTIPLDGTALSERNPIMGAALDSYVGLTGMPNAIGFTNSEGAFTPELEPLSMSTIQLKSDSAGAIIPLSPSTASNLASLDTTPAADSLTGAAANAALVGDLRTGQYIALENMGANFNDDYQFLDGRTADGSVGLAPDTNEPYSGTKWQVTEVSEGIITLENKGANFNDDYQFLDGRTADGSVGLAPDTNEPYSGTQWQVAEVSEGIITLENKGANPNPDFLFLDGRTADGTVGLAPNTDASYSGTKWKVYDLGSVFGDEVVRIADEQWDFFGNHVYEQDDDYRKEGDEEAWQRIANEYWQTQGINRTDIDTSEEVDDDDNNPWSAAFISWVMQEAGAGDEFNYSQRHANYINQAIEDRGSDAAFIGHPIDEYSLQPGDLIVANRSENDGITVTYDTAVGNDYQAHVDIVVATRPGEIDVIGGNVEESVTLRTFPVNSEGKLINPNDDNEINDFFAVIENRLGAPVA
;
A
#
# COMPACT_ATOMS: atom_id res chain seq x y z
N MET A 1 58.88 -33.16 -24.49
CA MET A 1 57.71 -32.67 -25.25
C MET A 1 56.71 -32.16 -24.22
N ASP A 2 56.97 -31.04 -23.53
CA ASP A 2 57.30 -29.67 -23.99
C ASP A 2 56.10 -29.04 -24.71
N ALA A 3 55.58 -27.85 -24.37
CA ALA A 3 55.97 -26.83 -23.37
C ALA A 3 54.67 -26.16 -22.83
N PHE A 4 54.51 -25.84 -21.53
CA PHE A 4 55.11 -24.77 -20.71
C PHE A 4 54.73 -23.32 -21.10
N GLY A 5 54.15 -22.60 -20.13
CA GLY A 5 53.88 -21.15 -20.15
C GLY A 5 53.17 -20.71 -18.87
N THR A 6 53.88 -20.09 -17.93
CA THR A 6 53.42 -19.77 -16.56
C THR A 6 53.95 -18.42 -16.07
N ILE A 7 53.17 -17.74 -15.20
CA ILE A 7 53.62 -16.77 -14.14
C ILE A 7 54.04 -15.36 -14.67
N PRO A 8 53.85 -14.24 -13.90
CA PRO A 8 53.69 -14.13 -12.44
C PRO A 8 52.48 -13.37 -11.86
N LEU A 9 52.33 -13.55 -10.55
CA LEU A 9 51.62 -12.69 -9.59
C LEU A 9 52.56 -11.59 -9.04
N ASP A 10 51.99 -10.41 -8.81
CA ASP A 10 52.43 -9.35 -7.89
C ASP A 10 51.14 -8.50 -7.64
N GLY A 11 50.74 -8.06 -6.45
CA GLY A 11 51.37 -8.09 -5.13
C GLY A 11 51.29 -6.67 -4.52
N THR A 12 50.67 -6.54 -3.33
CA THR A 12 50.42 -5.27 -2.59
C THR A 12 49.36 -4.33 -3.23
N ALA A 13 48.53 -3.56 -2.49
CA ALA A 13 48.38 -3.43 -1.04
C ALA A 13 47.03 -2.79 -0.64
N LEU A 14 46.55 -3.11 0.58
CA LEU A 14 45.83 -2.25 1.55
C LEU A 14 44.52 -1.54 1.07
N SER A 15 43.32 -1.82 1.58
CA SER A 15 42.83 -1.72 2.98
C SER A 15 43.08 -0.35 3.64
N GLU A 16 42.03 0.46 3.81
CA GLU A 16 41.81 1.22 5.05
C GLU A 16 40.38 1.78 5.13
N ARG A 17 39.70 1.55 6.25
CA ARG A 17 38.57 2.39 6.69
C ARG A 17 39.15 3.75 7.12
N ASN A 18 38.38 4.83 7.03
CA ASN A 18 38.52 5.90 8.02
C ASN A 18 37.21 6.67 8.26
N PRO A 19 36.89 7.04 9.51
CA PRO A 19 35.71 7.81 9.88
C PRO A 19 36.01 9.32 9.84
N ILE A 20 34.98 10.15 10.01
CA ILE A 20 35.18 11.57 10.36
C ILE A 20 34.31 11.94 11.56
N MET A 21 34.96 12.41 12.63
CA MET A 21 34.33 13.02 13.79
C MET A 21 34.98 14.40 14.04
N GLY A 22 34.18 15.46 13.94
CA GLY A 22 34.33 16.80 14.53
C GLY A 22 35.67 17.55 14.59
N ALA A 23 35.70 18.77 14.02
CA ALA A 23 36.32 19.96 14.63
C ALA A 23 35.80 21.26 13.97
N ALA A 24 35.87 22.39 14.68
CA ALA A 24 35.21 23.66 14.30
C ALA A 24 36.19 24.84 14.10
N LEU A 25 35.63 25.97 13.61
CA LEU A 25 36.25 27.32 13.46
C LEU A 25 37.29 27.44 12.32
N ASP A 26 37.48 28.59 11.65
CA ASP A 26 37.16 29.96 12.06
C ASP A 26 36.89 30.94 10.88
N SER A 27 36.23 32.05 11.21
CA SER A 27 36.08 33.37 10.54
C SER A 27 36.43 33.62 9.05
N TYR A 28 35.50 34.33 8.36
CA TYR A 28 35.86 35.50 7.54
C TYR A 28 34.78 36.59 7.59
N VAL A 29 35.20 37.86 7.56
CA VAL A 29 34.35 39.05 7.77
C VAL A 29 34.42 39.97 6.55
N GLY A 30 33.27 40.55 6.15
CA GLY A 30 33.27 41.88 5.52
C GLY A 30 32.22 42.17 4.44
N LEU A 31 31.24 43.04 4.77
CA LEU A 31 30.87 44.30 4.08
C LEU A 31 30.63 44.25 2.54
N THR A 32 29.64 44.88 1.89
CA THR A 32 28.66 45.95 2.22
C THR A 32 27.76 46.18 0.99
N GLY A 33 26.58 46.82 1.16
CA GLY A 33 26.08 47.75 0.12
C GLY A 33 24.75 47.43 -0.60
N MET A 34 23.64 47.80 0.02
CA MET A 34 22.58 48.58 -0.66
C MET A 34 22.96 50.08 -0.54
N PRO A 35 22.47 51.06 -1.36
CA PRO A 35 21.06 51.17 -1.77
C PRO A 35 20.74 51.89 -3.11
N ASN A 36 19.42 52.16 -3.28
CA ASN A 36 18.77 53.21 -4.12
C ASN A 36 18.51 52.94 -5.61
N ALA A 37 17.41 53.43 -6.22
CA ALA A 37 16.12 53.95 -5.72
C ALA A 37 15.17 54.30 -6.91
N ILE A 38 13.93 54.74 -6.59
CA ILE A 38 12.98 55.52 -7.43
C ILE A 38 12.25 54.71 -8.53
N GLY A 39 10.92 54.76 -8.72
CA GLY A 39 9.83 55.49 -8.04
C GLY A 39 8.97 56.31 -9.02
N PHE A 40 7.63 56.34 -8.84
CA PHE A 40 6.57 57.27 -9.32
C PHE A 40 5.22 56.49 -9.30
N THR A 41 4.25 56.69 -8.39
CA THR A 41 3.20 57.76 -8.32
C THR A 41 2.44 57.94 -9.64
N ASN A 42 1.20 57.49 -9.85
CA ASN A 42 -0.10 58.08 -9.40
C ASN A 42 -1.27 57.32 -10.08
N SER A 43 -2.57 57.39 -9.74
CA SER A 43 -3.38 58.04 -8.67
C SER A 43 -4.81 57.43 -8.64
N GLU A 44 -5.72 57.94 -7.80
CA GLU A 44 -7.13 57.52 -7.68
C GLU A 44 -7.99 57.72 -8.95
N GLY A 45 -9.08 56.94 -9.08
CA GLY A 45 -10.13 57.13 -10.09
C GLY A 45 -11.26 56.11 -9.99
N ALA A 46 -12.28 56.38 -9.17
CA ALA A 46 -13.44 55.50 -9.01
C ALA A 46 -14.49 55.70 -10.12
N PHE A 47 -14.95 54.61 -10.74
CA PHE A 47 -16.17 54.58 -11.57
C PHE A 47 -16.85 53.20 -11.52
N THR A 48 -18.13 53.22 -11.15
CA THR A 48 -19.20 52.24 -11.49
C THR A 48 -20.33 53.11 -12.12
N PRO A 49 -21.25 52.61 -12.98
CA PRO A 49 -22.02 51.34 -12.93
C PRO A 49 -21.76 50.47 -14.19
N GLU A 50 -22.49 49.41 -14.57
CA GLU A 50 -23.93 49.11 -14.48
C GLU A 50 -24.20 47.60 -14.73
N LEU A 51 -25.31 47.07 -14.20
CA LEU A 51 -25.71 45.66 -14.33
C LEU A 51 -26.81 45.50 -15.39
N GLU A 52 -26.62 44.61 -16.37
CA GLU A 52 -27.70 44.13 -17.25
C GLU A 52 -28.12 42.69 -16.90
N PRO A 53 -29.42 42.38 -16.79
CA PRO A 53 -29.92 41.02 -16.60
C PRO A 53 -30.23 40.32 -17.93
N LEU A 54 -29.75 39.08 -18.11
CA LEU A 54 -30.10 38.27 -19.27
C LEU A 54 -31.52 37.68 -19.19
N SER A 55 -32.16 37.58 -20.37
CA SER A 55 -33.60 37.35 -20.55
C SER A 55 -34.02 35.88 -20.53
N MET A 56 -35.11 35.55 -19.82
CA MET A 56 -35.80 34.26 -19.97
C MET A 56 -36.52 34.15 -21.33
N SER A 57 -36.28 33.04 -22.04
CA SER A 57 -36.97 32.72 -23.30
C SER A 57 -38.25 31.92 -23.06
N THR A 58 -39.39 32.46 -23.50
CA THR A 58 -40.71 31.81 -23.41
C THR A 58 -41.00 30.96 -24.65
N ILE A 59 -41.35 29.68 -24.46
CA ILE A 59 -41.79 28.80 -25.56
C ILE A 59 -43.27 29.04 -25.86
N GLN A 60 -43.59 29.30 -27.14
CA GLN A 60 -44.95 29.41 -27.67
C GLN A 60 -45.38 28.08 -28.30
N LEU A 61 -46.55 27.56 -27.95
CA LEU A 61 -47.16 26.39 -28.58
C LEU A 61 -48.11 26.80 -29.71
N LYS A 62 -48.08 26.06 -30.83
CA LYS A 62 -49.11 26.09 -31.87
C LYS A 62 -49.62 24.68 -32.16
N SER A 63 -50.94 24.54 -32.24
CA SER A 63 -51.61 23.38 -32.83
C SER A 63 -51.68 23.52 -34.36
N ASP A 64 -51.87 22.40 -35.07
CA ASP A 64 -53.15 22.16 -35.76
C ASP A 64 -53.29 20.75 -36.35
N SER A 65 -54.55 20.40 -36.59
CA SER A 65 -55.18 19.12 -36.95
C SER A 65 -54.74 18.37 -38.22
N ALA A 66 -54.83 17.04 -38.22
CA ALA A 66 -55.74 16.25 -39.09
C ALA A 66 -55.77 14.75 -38.73
N GLY A 67 -56.96 14.13 -38.74
CA GLY A 67 -57.21 12.84 -38.08
C GLY A 67 -56.93 11.54 -38.85
N ALA A 68 -56.87 10.44 -38.07
CA ALA A 68 -57.27 9.08 -38.45
C ALA A 68 -57.66 8.30 -37.18
N ILE A 69 -58.64 7.40 -37.26
CA ILE A 69 -59.13 6.60 -36.11
C ILE A 69 -58.93 5.11 -36.42
N ILE A 70 -58.15 4.41 -35.59
CA ILE A 70 -58.09 2.93 -35.49
C ILE A 70 -57.89 2.57 -34.00
N PRO A 71 -58.71 1.68 -33.39
CA PRO A 71 -58.67 1.44 -31.94
C PRO A 71 -57.97 0.15 -31.49
N LEU A 72 -57.70 0.07 -30.18
CA LEU A 72 -57.26 -1.08 -29.35
C LEU A 72 -55.75 -1.39 -29.39
N SER A 73 -55.02 -1.63 -28.28
CA SER A 73 -55.33 -1.56 -26.83
C SER A 73 -54.01 -1.47 -26.01
N PRO A 74 -53.94 -1.64 -24.67
CA PRO A 74 -53.55 -0.56 -23.75
C PRO A 74 -52.16 -0.67 -23.11
N SER A 75 -51.52 0.48 -22.83
CA SER A 75 -50.57 0.61 -21.72
C SER A 75 -50.44 2.07 -21.21
N THR A 76 -50.39 2.20 -19.88
CA THR A 76 -49.78 3.29 -19.10
C THR A 76 -50.41 4.70 -19.09
N ALA A 77 -50.99 5.05 -17.93
CA ALA A 77 -50.96 6.38 -17.31
C ALA A 77 -51.01 6.13 -15.79
N SER A 78 -49.97 6.45 -15.00
CA SER A 78 -49.55 7.79 -14.58
C SER A 78 -50.55 8.48 -13.64
N ASN A 79 -50.09 8.89 -12.45
CA ASN A 79 -50.68 9.98 -11.70
C ASN A 79 -49.58 10.77 -10.97
N LEU A 80 -49.61 12.09 -11.14
CA LEU A 80 -48.74 13.08 -10.51
C LEU A 80 -49.52 13.86 -9.45
N ALA A 81 -48.94 14.04 -8.27
CA ALA A 81 -49.25 15.05 -7.25
C ALA A 81 -48.21 14.88 -6.11
N SER A 82 -47.81 15.89 -5.32
CA SER A 82 -47.85 17.36 -5.39
C SER A 82 -47.03 17.87 -4.19
N LEU A 83 -46.32 19.01 -4.27
CA LEU A 83 -45.64 19.59 -3.09
C LEU A 83 -46.66 20.12 -2.05
N ASP A 84 -46.38 19.95 -0.75
CA ASP A 84 -46.18 21.05 0.24
C ASP A 84 -45.97 20.53 1.70
N THR A 85 -45.37 21.37 2.55
CA THR A 85 -45.30 21.38 4.04
C THR A 85 -44.25 20.55 4.81
N THR A 86 -43.77 21.14 5.91
CA THR A 86 -42.66 20.74 6.81
C THR A 86 -43.17 20.26 8.19
N PRO A 87 -42.32 19.99 9.21
CA PRO A 87 -41.28 18.96 9.32
C PRO A 87 -41.58 17.96 10.46
N ALA A 88 -40.96 16.78 10.47
CA ALA A 88 -40.94 15.89 11.64
C ALA A 88 -39.72 14.96 11.67
N ALA A 89 -39.12 14.78 12.84
CA ALA A 89 -38.23 13.67 13.14
C ALA A 89 -39.04 12.53 13.77
N ASP A 90 -38.82 11.28 13.37
CA ASP A 90 -38.09 10.30 14.21
C ASP A 90 -37.88 8.93 13.51
N SER A 91 -36.86 8.20 13.99
CA SER A 91 -36.63 6.73 13.88
C SER A 91 -36.63 6.00 12.52
N LEU A 92 -35.40 5.69 12.06
CA LEU A 92 -34.88 4.36 11.67
C LEU A 92 -35.77 3.35 10.90
N THR A 93 -35.33 2.93 9.70
CA THR A 93 -34.96 1.53 9.36
C THR A 93 -34.59 1.38 7.88
N GLY A 94 -33.61 0.51 7.59
CA GLY A 94 -33.33 -0.03 6.25
C GLY A 94 -32.10 0.53 5.55
N ALA A 95 -31.05 -0.30 5.47
CA ALA A 95 -29.86 -0.15 4.62
C ALA A 95 -29.23 1.25 4.53
N ALA A 96 -28.19 1.49 5.34
CA ALA A 96 -27.16 2.44 4.93
C ALA A 96 -26.63 2.00 3.56
N ALA A 97 -26.40 2.96 2.66
CA ALA A 97 -26.17 2.64 1.27
C ALA A 97 -24.81 1.95 1.07
N ASN A 98 -24.83 0.76 0.48
CA ASN A 98 -23.68 0.24 -0.27
C ASN A 98 -23.55 1.08 -1.54
N ALA A 99 -23.00 2.29 -1.41
CA ALA A 99 -22.40 3.00 -2.52
C ALA A 99 -21.01 2.40 -2.74
N ALA A 100 -20.81 1.74 -3.88
CA ALA A 100 -19.47 1.33 -4.28
C ALA A 100 -18.61 2.60 -4.45
N LEU A 101 -17.47 2.65 -3.76
CA LEU A 101 -16.50 3.72 -3.93
C LEU A 101 -15.96 3.73 -5.36
N VAL A 102 -15.51 4.90 -5.80
CA VAL A 102 -15.05 5.10 -7.17
C VAL A 102 -13.62 4.59 -7.32
N GLY A 103 -13.46 3.39 -7.89
CA GLY A 103 -12.18 2.82 -8.32
C GLY A 103 -11.21 2.43 -7.20
N ASP A 104 -11.63 1.50 -6.32
CA ASP A 104 -10.82 0.68 -5.39
C ASP A 104 -9.77 1.34 -4.45
N LEU A 105 -9.56 2.65 -4.48
CA LEU A 105 -8.60 3.35 -3.62
C LEU A 105 -9.05 3.45 -2.15
N ARG A 106 -8.14 3.16 -1.21
CA ARG A 106 -8.48 3.04 0.23
C ARG A 106 -7.44 3.67 1.15
N THR A 107 -7.89 4.16 2.31
CA THR A 107 -6.98 4.65 3.36
C THR A 107 -6.00 3.55 3.79
N GLY A 108 -4.70 3.87 3.75
CA GLY A 108 -3.62 2.93 4.11
C GLY A 108 -3.06 2.12 2.95
N GLN A 109 -3.69 2.16 1.77
CA GLN A 109 -3.15 1.55 0.55
C GLN A 109 -1.96 2.36 0.04
N TYR A 110 -0.92 1.68 -0.45
CA TYR A 110 0.14 2.30 -1.23
C TYR A 110 -0.11 2.10 -2.72
N ILE A 111 0.13 3.15 -3.49
CA ILE A 111 -0.03 3.13 -4.95
C ILE A 111 1.16 3.76 -5.67
N ALA A 112 1.38 3.34 -6.90
CA ALA A 112 2.08 4.13 -7.90
C ALA A 112 1.08 4.62 -8.97
N LEU A 113 1.32 5.81 -9.52
CA LEU A 113 0.46 6.43 -10.52
C LEU A 113 1.23 6.54 -11.85
N GLU A 114 0.92 5.68 -12.81
CA GLU A 114 1.44 5.74 -14.18
C GLU A 114 0.62 6.73 -15.01
N ASN A 115 1.30 7.62 -15.72
CA ASN A 115 0.72 8.65 -16.56
C ASN A 115 0.26 8.08 -17.91
N MET A 116 -1.05 8.13 -18.16
CA MET A 116 -1.68 7.66 -19.41
C MET A 116 -1.66 8.71 -20.54
N GLY A 117 -0.69 9.63 -20.49
CA GLY A 117 -0.50 10.73 -21.42
C GLY A 117 -0.30 10.28 -22.88
N ALA A 118 -0.77 11.10 -23.80
CA ALA A 118 -0.51 10.92 -25.22
C ALA A 118 0.98 11.20 -25.50
N ASN A 119 1.57 10.36 -26.37
CA ASN A 119 3.02 10.25 -26.58
C ASN A 119 3.69 9.60 -25.34
N PHE A 120 3.74 8.27 -25.37
CA PHE A 120 4.54 7.47 -24.44
C PHE A 120 6.02 7.89 -24.51
N ASN A 121 6.66 7.95 -23.34
CA ASN A 121 8.07 8.28 -23.18
C ASN A 121 8.62 7.46 -22.01
N ASP A 122 9.61 6.60 -22.28
CA ASP A 122 10.20 5.70 -21.28
C ASP A 122 10.74 6.45 -20.05
N ASP A 123 11.18 7.71 -20.21
CA ASP A 123 11.74 8.54 -19.14
C ASP A 123 10.69 9.15 -18.17
N TYR A 124 9.40 9.20 -18.56
CA TYR A 124 8.38 10.02 -17.89
C TYR A 124 7.04 9.27 -17.71
N GLN A 125 7.07 8.19 -16.94
CA GLN A 125 5.94 7.27 -16.74
C GLN A 125 5.24 7.48 -15.38
N PHE A 126 5.93 7.50 -14.24
CA PHE A 126 5.33 7.50 -12.90
C PHE A 126 5.37 8.86 -12.20
N LEU A 127 4.35 9.20 -11.42
CA LEU A 127 4.32 10.40 -10.57
C LEU A 127 5.39 10.31 -9.47
N ASP A 128 6.38 11.22 -9.49
CA ASP A 128 7.52 11.26 -8.57
C ASP A 128 7.54 12.54 -7.72
N GLY A 129 7.35 12.38 -6.41
CA GLY A 129 7.52 13.45 -5.42
C GLY A 129 8.94 13.50 -4.86
N ARG A 130 9.72 14.51 -5.21
CA ARG A 130 11.15 14.55 -4.88
C ARG A 130 11.38 15.05 -3.46
N THR A 131 11.55 14.12 -2.53
CA THR A 131 11.80 14.34 -1.09
C THR A 131 13.05 15.20 -0.78
N ALA A 132 13.93 15.43 -1.77
CA ALA A 132 15.09 16.31 -1.63
C ALA A 132 14.78 17.82 -1.79
N ASP A 133 13.77 18.20 -2.59
CA ASP A 133 13.49 19.61 -2.94
C ASP A 133 12.01 20.00 -3.00
N GLY A 134 11.09 19.06 -2.77
CA GLY A 134 9.65 19.31 -2.78
C GLY A 134 9.04 19.47 -4.17
N SER A 135 9.81 19.27 -5.25
CA SER A 135 9.29 19.28 -6.62
C SER A 135 8.54 17.97 -6.93
N VAL A 136 7.56 18.05 -7.84
CA VAL A 136 6.86 16.89 -8.37
C VAL A 136 7.07 16.83 -9.87
N GLY A 137 7.33 15.63 -10.39
CA GLY A 137 7.58 15.39 -11.80
C GLY A 137 7.20 13.96 -12.20
N LEU A 138 7.76 13.52 -13.33
CA LEU A 138 7.63 12.16 -13.82
C LEU A 138 8.99 11.42 -13.78
N ALA A 139 8.94 10.13 -13.46
CA ALA A 139 10.07 9.19 -13.43
C ALA A 139 9.85 8.02 -14.40
N PRO A 140 10.91 7.34 -14.89
CA PRO A 140 10.78 6.20 -15.79
C PRO A 140 10.16 4.96 -15.14
N ASP A 141 10.44 4.73 -13.86
CA ASP A 141 9.99 3.58 -13.09
C ASP A 141 9.84 3.94 -11.61
N THR A 142 9.58 2.94 -10.76
CA THR A 142 9.42 3.08 -9.31
C THR A 142 10.65 2.65 -8.51
N ASN A 143 11.81 2.47 -9.16
CA ASN A 143 13.04 1.98 -8.53
C ASN A 143 13.87 3.13 -7.95
N GLU A 144 14.90 2.81 -7.16
CA GLU A 144 15.92 3.81 -6.83
C GLU A 144 16.61 4.34 -8.12
N PRO A 145 16.87 5.66 -8.23
CA PRO A 145 16.89 6.65 -7.15
C PRO A 145 15.62 7.52 -7.03
N TYR A 146 14.49 7.13 -7.64
CA TYR A 146 13.27 7.95 -7.64
C TYR A 146 12.62 7.95 -6.25
N SER A 147 12.52 9.14 -5.64
CA SER A 147 12.39 9.26 -4.19
C SER A 147 10.97 9.51 -3.70
N GLY A 148 9.97 9.53 -4.59
CA GLY A 148 8.56 9.61 -4.21
C GLY A 148 7.58 9.07 -5.23
N THR A 149 7.85 7.88 -5.78
CA THR A 149 6.93 7.17 -6.69
C THR A 149 5.90 6.29 -5.96
N LYS A 150 6.12 6.02 -4.66
CA LYS A 150 5.20 5.30 -3.77
C LYS A 150 4.39 6.30 -2.96
N TRP A 151 3.07 6.25 -3.09
CA TRP A 151 2.12 7.17 -2.46
C TRP A 151 1.17 6.42 -1.54
N GLN A 152 1.05 6.81 -0.28
CA GLN A 152 0.00 6.32 0.61
C GLN A 152 -1.28 7.14 0.41
N VAL A 153 -2.39 6.45 0.21
CA VAL A 153 -3.73 7.02 0.12
C VAL A 153 -4.31 7.22 1.53
N THR A 154 -4.99 8.35 1.75
CA THR A 154 -5.91 8.53 2.88
C THR A 154 -7.20 9.19 2.40
N GLU A 155 -8.33 8.49 2.51
CA GLU A 155 -9.65 9.07 2.23
C GLU A 155 -10.07 10.00 3.38
N VAL A 156 -10.35 11.26 3.05
CA VAL A 156 -10.81 12.29 4.01
C VAL A 156 -12.32 12.45 4.03
N SER A 157 -12.99 12.07 2.94
CA SER A 157 -14.46 11.99 2.77
C SER A 157 -14.76 11.30 1.44
N GLU A 158 -15.99 10.80 1.24
CA GLU A 158 -16.45 10.04 0.06
C GLU A 158 -15.79 10.46 -1.28
N GLY A 159 -14.82 9.64 -1.74
CA GLY A 159 -14.10 9.80 -3.00
C GLY A 159 -13.08 10.96 -3.05
N ILE A 160 -12.77 11.60 -1.92
CA ILE A 160 -11.72 12.62 -1.78
C ILE A 160 -10.59 12.05 -0.93
N ILE A 161 -9.39 12.03 -1.50
CA ILE A 161 -8.18 11.49 -0.88
C ILE A 161 -7.11 12.58 -0.67
N THR A 162 -6.17 12.31 0.22
CA THR A 162 -4.83 12.88 0.21
C THR A 162 -3.85 11.80 -0.26
N LEU A 163 -2.72 12.23 -0.85
CA LEU A 163 -1.63 11.36 -1.27
C LEU A 163 -0.37 11.78 -0.51
N GLU A 164 0.05 10.95 0.43
CA GLU A 164 1.29 11.13 1.18
C GLU A 164 2.44 10.43 0.45
N ASN A 165 3.55 11.13 0.27
CA ASN A 165 4.78 10.66 -0.33
C ASN A 165 5.51 9.72 0.63
N LYS A 166 5.77 8.49 0.19
CA LYS A 166 6.37 7.42 0.97
C LYS A 166 7.52 6.74 0.22
N GLY A 167 8.12 7.45 -0.75
CA GLY A 167 9.36 7.03 -1.37
C GLY A 167 10.59 7.28 -0.49
N ALA A 168 11.77 7.04 -1.06
CA ALA A 168 13.02 7.03 -0.31
C ALA A 168 13.34 8.37 0.39
N ASN A 169 13.74 8.27 1.66
CA ASN A 169 14.10 9.37 2.57
C ASN A 169 12.89 10.25 2.96
N PHE A 170 12.26 9.90 4.07
CA PHE A 170 11.23 10.72 4.71
C PHE A 170 11.72 12.14 5.01
N ASN A 171 10.86 13.14 4.77
CA ASN A 171 11.14 14.54 5.02
C ASN A 171 9.88 15.27 5.50
N ASP A 172 9.90 15.78 6.74
CA ASP A 172 8.78 16.47 7.37
C ASP A 172 8.25 17.66 6.55
N ASP A 173 9.09 18.31 5.73
CA ASP A 173 8.70 19.47 4.92
C ASP A 173 7.94 19.08 3.62
N TYR A 174 8.01 17.83 3.18
CA TYR A 174 7.60 17.38 1.84
C TYR A 174 6.79 16.08 1.84
N GLN A 175 5.68 16.06 2.58
CA GLN A 175 4.85 14.88 2.82
C GLN A 175 3.70 14.72 1.83
N PHE A 176 2.88 15.73 1.54
CA PHE A 176 1.62 15.59 0.79
C PHE A 176 1.66 16.20 -0.60
N LEU A 177 1.05 15.54 -1.60
CA LEU A 177 0.86 16.07 -2.95
C LEU A 177 -0.07 17.30 -2.94
N ASP A 178 0.47 18.50 -3.18
CA ASP A 178 -0.25 19.78 -3.19
C ASP A 178 -0.31 20.38 -4.61
N GLY A 179 -1.51 20.50 -5.16
CA GLY A 179 -1.78 21.23 -6.40
C GLY A 179 -2.20 22.67 -6.13
N ARG A 180 -1.37 23.65 -6.47
CA ARG A 180 -1.54 25.03 -6.04
C ARG A 180 -2.54 25.77 -6.93
N THR A 181 -3.77 25.92 -6.44
CA THR A 181 -4.89 26.62 -7.12
C THR A 181 -4.58 28.07 -7.54
N ALA A 182 -3.55 28.69 -6.96
CA ALA A 182 -3.12 30.05 -7.28
C ALA A 182 -2.33 30.17 -8.59
N ASP A 183 -1.52 29.18 -8.97
CA ASP A 183 -0.58 29.25 -10.11
C ASP A 183 -0.52 27.99 -10.99
N GLY A 184 -1.19 26.90 -10.61
CA GLY A 184 -1.24 25.66 -11.35
C GLY A 184 0.01 24.78 -11.21
N SER A 185 0.94 25.14 -10.33
CA SER A 185 2.09 24.29 -9.98
C SER A 185 1.65 23.13 -9.08
N VAL A 186 2.40 22.03 -9.13
CA VAL A 186 2.24 20.90 -8.21
C VAL A 186 3.57 20.70 -7.48
N GLY A 187 3.50 20.39 -6.20
CA GLY A 187 4.67 20.12 -5.37
C GLY A 187 4.29 19.31 -4.13
N LEU A 188 5.22 19.23 -3.18
CA LEU A 188 4.97 18.62 -1.88
C LEU A 188 4.74 19.69 -0.80
N ALA A 189 3.93 19.33 0.20
CA ALA A 189 3.60 20.14 1.37
C ALA A 189 3.87 19.35 2.67
N PRO A 190 4.19 20.01 3.80
CA PRO A 190 4.44 19.34 5.08
C PRO A 190 3.18 18.73 5.70
N ASP A 191 2.02 19.33 5.46
CA ASP A 191 0.74 18.87 6.00
C ASP A 191 -0.42 19.25 5.07
N THR A 192 -1.64 18.89 5.47
CA THR A 192 -2.89 19.16 4.75
C THR A 192 -3.66 20.37 5.30
N ASN A 193 -3.02 21.21 6.12
CA ASN A 193 -3.64 22.39 6.74
C ASN A 193 -3.54 23.62 5.81
N GLU A 194 -4.30 24.68 6.12
CA GLU A 194 -4.04 25.98 5.47
C GLU A 194 -2.59 26.44 5.76
N PRO A 195 -1.81 26.88 4.75
CA PRO A 195 -2.25 27.36 3.44
C PRO A 195 -2.15 26.35 2.28
N TYR A 196 -1.86 25.07 2.52
CA TYR A 196 -1.65 24.03 1.48
C TYR A 196 -2.97 23.59 0.87
N SER A 197 -3.54 24.50 0.09
CA SER A 197 -4.92 24.47 -0.31
C SER A 197 -5.28 23.20 -1.08
N GLY A 198 -4.41 22.70 -1.96
CA GLY A 198 -4.74 21.65 -2.91
C GLY A 198 -4.16 20.28 -2.58
N THR A 199 -4.05 19.94 -1.30
CA THR A 199 -3.65 18.60 -0.83
C THR A 199 -4.75 17.54 -0.93
N GLN A 200 -6.00 17.96 -1.17
CA GLN A 200 -7.17 17.11 -1.29
C GLN A 200 -7.57 16.92 -2.77
N TRP A 201 -7.77 15.67 -3.15
CA TRP A 201 -8.01 15.25 -4.54
C TRP A 201 -9.26 14.38 -4.62
N GLN A 202 -10.26 14.82 -5.38
CA GLN A 202 -11.40 13.98 -5.73
C GLN A 202 -10.97 12.99 -6.81
N VAL A 203 -11.13 11.71 -6.49
CA VAL A 203 -10.94 10.60 -7.41
C VAL A 203 -12.18 10.45 -8.28
N ALA A 204 -11.98 10.33 -9.59
CA ALA A 204 -13.01 9.86 -10.51
C ALA A 204 -12.40 8.80 -11.45
N GLU A 205 -12.95 7.57 -11.43
CA GLU A 205 -12.56 6.49 -12.32
C GLU A 205 -13.12 6.71 -13.73
N VAL A 206 -12.28 6.55 -14.73
CA VAL A 206 -12.60 6.73 -16.16
C VAL A 206 -12.83 5.38 -16.83
N SER A 207 -12.09 4.36 -16.39
CA SER A 207 -12.16 2.96 -16.78
C SER A 207 -11.36 2.15 -15.76
N GLU A 208 -11.58 0.83 -15.70
CA GLU A 208 -10.89 -0.14 -14.83
C GLU A 208 -9.42 0.23 -14.53
N GLY A 209 -9.15 0.63 -13.29
CA GLY A 209 -7.80 0.98 -12.80
C GLY A 209 -7.21 2.30 -13.32
N ILE A 210 -7.98 3.14 -14.01
CA ILE A 210 -7.56 4.45 -14.54
C ILE A 210 -8.43 5.56 -13.96
N ILE A 211 -7.81 6.47 -13.21
CA ILE A 211 -8.46 7.57 -12.50
C ILE A 211 -8.08 8.94 -13.06
N THR A 212 -8.86 9.95 -12.67
CA THR A 212 -8.49 11.37 -12.71
C THR A 212 -8.53 11.93 -11.29
N LEU A 213 -7.62 12.85 -10.98
CA LEU A 213 -7.52 13.51 -9.68
C LEU A 213 -7.88 14.99 -9.84
N GLU A 214 -9.07 15.38 -9.37
CA GLU A 214 -9.54 16.77 -9.38
C GLU A 214 -9.21 17.44 -8.04
N ASN A 215 -8.42 18.50 -8.09
CA ASN A 215 -8.00 19.31 -6.96
C ASN A 215 -9.21 19.97 -6.27
N LYS A 216 -9.40 19.71 -4.97
CA LYS A 216 -10.48 20.28 -4.16
C LYS A 216 -10.05 21.45 -3.28
N GLY A 217 -8.97 22.13 -3.69
CA GLY A 217 -8.36 23.13 -2.85
C GLY A 217 -9.12 24.44 -2.69
N ALA A 218 -8.80 25.14 -1.61
CA ALA A 218 -9.33 26.46 -1.31
C ALA A 218 -9.12 27.44 -2.49
N ASN A 219 -10.16 28.22 -2.78
CA ASN A 219 -10.26 29.11 -3.95
C ASN A 219 -10.04 28.35 -5.28
N PRO A 220 -10.93 27.39 -5.62
CA PRO A 220 -10.78 26.58 -6.83
C PRO A 220 -10.74 27.46 -8.08
N ASN A 221 -9.73 27.25 -8.91
CA ASN A 221 -9.51 27.99 -10.14
C ASN A 221 -9.89 27.09 -11.32
N PRO A 222 -10.84 27.48 -12.20
CA PRO A 222 -11.28 26.64 -13.32
C PRO A 222 -10.18 26.34 -14.34
N ASP A 223 -9.07 27.09 -14.34
CA ASP A 223 -7.92 26.81 -15.19
C ASP A 223 -6.99 25.72 -14.60
N PHE A 224 -7.13 25.39 -13.31
CA PHE A 224 -6.23 24.53 -12.53
C PHE A 224 -7.03 23.52 -11.69
N LEU A 225 -7.64 22.53 -12.34
CA LEU A 225 -8.52 21.54 -11.69
C LEU A 225 -7.94 20.13 -11.63
N PHE A 226 -7.31 19.61 -12.69
CA PHE A 226 -6.91 18.20 -12.76
C PHE A 226 -5.39 18.02 -12.73
N LEU A 227 -4.88 17.04 -11.98
CA LEU A 227 -3.47 16.66 -11.97
C LEU A 227 -3.04 16.18 -13.38
N ASP A 228 -2.14 16.89 -14.04
CA ASP A 228 -1.70 16.68 -15.43
C ASP A 228 -0.18 16.41 -15.50
N GLY A 229 0.19 15.18 -15.86
CA GLY A 229 1.57 14.79 -16.10
C GLY A 229 1.99 14.95 -17.57
N ARG A 230 3.05 15.70 -17.85
CA ARG A 230 3.45 16.07 -19.22
C ARG A 230 4.61 15.20 -19.72
N THR A 231 4.29 14.12 -20.43
CA THR A 231 5.27 13.18 -21.02
C THR A 231 6.22 13.81 -22.07
N ALA A 232 5.99 15.07 -22.45
CA ALA A 232 6.86 15.82 -23.35
C ALA A 232 8.11 16.43 -22.64
N ASP A 233 8.02 16.73 -21.34
CA ASP A 233 9.07 17.41 -20.58
C ASP A 233 9.25 16.93 -19.13
N GLY A 234 8.47 15.94 -18.68
CA GLY A 234 8.54 15.37 -17.35
C GLY A 234 7.94 16.24 -16.24
N THR A 235 7.29 17.36 -16.59
CA THR A 235 6.66 18.25 -15.61
C THR A 235 5.28 17.75 -15.19
N VAL A 236 4.88 18.09 -13.97
CA VAL A 236 3.52 17.87 -13.47
C VAL A 236 2.93 19.23 -13.09
N GLY A 237 1.64 19.42 -13.36
CA GLY A 237 0.92 20.64 -13.03
C GLY A 237 -0.58 20.40 -12.96
N LEU A 238 -1.36 21.48 -12.96
CA LEU A 238 -2.81 21.42 -13.05
C LEU A 238 -3.32 21.82 -14.44
N ALA A 239 -4.41 21.17 -14.87
CA ALA A 239 -5.12 21.41 -16.13
C ALA A 239 -6.59 21.81 -15.89
N PRO A 240 -7.24 22.55 -16.81
CA PRO A 240 -8.64 22.97 -16.67
C PRO A 240 -9.65 21.82 -16.79
N ASN A 241 -9.30 20.78 -17.55
CA ASN A 241 -10.18 19.65 -17.87
C ASN A 241 -9.36 18.43 -18.30
N THR A 242 -10.04 17.34 -18.64
CA THR A 242 -9.44 16.05 -19.02
C THR A 242 -9.55 15.73 -20.51
N ASP A 243 -9.75 16.76 -21.35
CA ASP A 243 -9.86 16.65 -22.81
C ASP A 243 -8.56 16.10 -23.44
N ALA A 244 -8.62 15.69 -24.72
CA ALA A 244 -7.48 15.12 -25.44
C ALA A 244 -6.22 16.03 -25.53
N SER A 245 -6.33 17.33 -25.27
CA SER A 245 -5.18 18.24 -25.16
C SER A 245 -4.45 18.16 -23.81
N TYR A 246 -5.11 17.65 -22.78
CA TYR A 246 -4.59 17.41 -21.43
C TYR A 246 -4.60 15.91 -21.18
N SER A 247 -3.91 15.18 -22.06
CA SER A 247 -3.91 13.73 -22.03
C SER A 247 -3.32 13.14 -20.75
N GLY A 248 -2.42 13.89 -20.08
CA GLY A 248 -1.75 13.50 -18.86
C GLY A 248 -2.61 13.57 -17.60
N THR A 249 -3.90 13.87 -17.71
CA THR A 249 -4.82 13.91 -16.57
C THR A 249 -5.33 12.56 -16.11
N LYS A 250 -4.95 11.49 -16.81
CA LYS A 250 -5.42 10.12 -16.57
C LYS A 250 -4.26 9.32 -16.02
N TRP A 251 -4.49 8.70 -14.88
CA TRP A 251 -3.46 8.01 -14.13
C TRP A 251 -3.91 6.56 -13.93
N LYS A 252 -3.10 5.61 -14.40
CA LYS A 252 -3.30 4.20 -14.07
C LYS A 252 -2.73 3.94 -12.68
N VAL A 253 -3.57 3.38 -11.82
CA VAL A 253 -3.20 2.97 -10.47
C VAL A 253 -2.50 1.61 -10.56
N TYR A 254 -1.35 1.50 -9.91
CA TYR A 254 -0.76 0.23 -9.52
C TYR A 254 -0.89 0.12 -8.01
N ASP A 255 -1.57 -0.91 -7.54
CA ASP A 255 -1.58 -1.27 -6.13
C ASP A 255 -0.17 -1.79 -5.75
N LEU A 256 0.37 -1.28 -4.65
CA LEU A 256 1.64 -1.69 -4.07
C LEU A 256 1.45 -2.39 -2.71
N GLY A 257 0.21 -2.67 -2.31
CA GLY A 257 -0.14 -3.33 -1.04
C GLY A 257 -0.55 -2.35 0.07
N SER A 258 -0.75 -2.91 1.28
CA SER A 258 -1.11 -2.15 2.48
C SER A 258 0.08 -1.92 3.40
N VAL A 259 0.01 -0.89 4.27
CA VAL A 259 0.94 -0.71 5.40
C VAL A 259 1.16 -1.98 6.18
N PHE A 260 0.09 -2.71 6.43
CA PHE A 260 0.16 -3.86 7.31
C PHE A 260 0.93 -5.03 6.66
N GLY A 261 0.74 -5.27 5.36
CA GLY A 261 1.54 -6.26 4.62
C GLY A 261 3.03 -5.89 4.60
N ASP A 262 3.36 -4.66 4.21
CA ASP A 262 4.74 -4.15 4.22
C ASP A 262 5.39 -4.21 5.61
N GLU A 263 4.63 -3.91 6.67
CA GLU A 263 5.12 -3.89 8.05
C GLU A 263 5.33 -5.30 8.62
N VAL A 264 4.43 -6.24 8.30
CA VAL A 264 4.61 -7.68 8.57
C VAL A 264 5.91 -8.18 7.93
N VAL A 265 6.17 -7.80 6.67
CA VAL A 265 7.42 -8.16 5.97
C VAL A 265 8.63 -7.51 6.63
N ARG A 266 8.60 -6.19 6.89
CA ARG A 266 9.69 -5.45 7.55
C ARG A 266 10.07 -6.09 8.89
N ILE A 267 9.09 -6.46 9.69
CA ILE A 267 9.31 -7.07 11.02
C ILE A 267 9.85 -8.50 10.88
N ALA A 268 9.31 -9.29 9.95
CA ALA A 268 9.82 -10.64 9.67
C ALA A 268 11.28 -10.61 9.19
N ASP A 269 11.60 -9.71 8.25
CA ASP A 269 12.96 -9.44 7.79
C ASP A 269 13.86 -9.02 8.96
N GLU A 270 13.45 -8.08 9.81
CA GLU A 270 14.24 -7.68 11.00
C GLU A 270 14.50 -8.81 11.99
N GLN A 271 13.57 -9.77 12.13
CA GLN A 271 13.82 -10.95 12.97
C GLN A 271 14.75 -11.96 12.29
N TRP A 272 14.64 -12.16 10.98
CA TRP A 272 15.56 -12.98 10.21
C TRP A 272 16.98 -12.39 10.21
N ASP A 273 17.10 -11.06 10.05
CA ASP A 273 18.33 -10.29 10.17
C ASP A 273 18.94 -10.44 11.57
N PHE A 274 18.10 -10.30 12.61
CA PHE A 274 18.49 -10.56 14.00
C PHE A 274 19.05 -11.97 14.13
N PHE A 275 18.31 -13.02 13.77
CA PHE A 275 18.70 -14.43 13.88
C PHE A 275 19.89 -14.84 12.98
N GLY A 276 20.38 -13.97 12.10
CA GLY A 276 21.64 -14.17 11.39
C GLY A 276 21.51 -14.44 9.89
N ASN A 277 20.37 -14.10 9.27
CA ASN A 277 20.09 -14.27 7.85
C ASN A 277 20.10 -15.74 7.37
N HIS A 278 19.75 -16.70 8.24
CA HIS A 278 19.79 -18.13 7.89
C HIS A 278 18.82 -18.47 6.77
N VAL A 279 19.31 -19.16 5.74
CA VAL A 279 18.49 -19.72 4.66
C VAL A 279 18.51 -21.23 4.77
N TYR A 280 17.33 -21.84 4.68
CA TYR A 280 17.12 -23.27 4.92
C TYR A 280 18.08 -24.19 4.14
N GLU A 281 18.55 -25.23 4.81
CA GLU A 281 19.58 -26.19 4.33
C GLU A 281 20.95 -25.57 3.96
N GLN A 282 21.25 -24.30 4.29
CA GLN A 282 22.59 -23.74 4.13
C GLN A 282 23.50 -24.01 5.34
N ASP A 283 24.79 -24.26 5.05
CA ASP A 283 25.86 -24.50 6.04
C ASP A 283 26.50 -23.13 6.39
N ASP A 284 25.80 -22.34 7.20
CA ASP A 284 26.21 -21.02 7.71
C ASP A 284 26.20 -20.94 9.25
N ASP A 285 26.68 -19.81 9.79
CA ASP A 285 26.80 -19.54 11.23
C ASP A 285 25.68 -18.59 11.64
N TYR A 286 24.60 -19.15 12.19
CA TYR A 286 23.36 -18.46 12.52
C TYR A 286 22.97 -18.67 13.98
N ARG A 287 22.14 -17.77 14.53
CA ARG A 287 21.67 -17.87 15.92
C ARG A 287 20.56 -18.91 16.03
N LYS A 288 20.60 -19.74 17.06
CA LYS A 288 19.58 -20.73 17.39
C LYS A 288 18.80 -20.33 18.65
N GLU A 289 17.63 -20.92 18.84
CA GLU A 289 16.70 -20.61 19.92
C GLU A 289 17.30 -20.70 21.33
N GLY A 290 18.23 -21.63 21.59
CA GLY A 290 18.97 -21.73 22.84
C GLY A 290 20.06 -20.67 23.09
N ASP A 291 20.44 -19.86 22.09
CA ASP A 291 21.47 -18.82 22.24
C ASP A 291 21.01 -17.66 23.13
N GLU A 292 21.94 -17.06 23.88
CA GLU A 292 21.66 -16.10 24.96
C GLU A 292 20.73 -14.94 24.59
N GLU A 293 20.82 -14.41 23.37
CA GLU A 293 19.95 -13.32 22.90
C GLU A 293 18.65 -13.83 22.25
N ALA A 294 18.64 -15.04 21.69
CA ALA A 294 17.48 -15.64 21.05
C ALA A 294 16.47 -16.16 22.08
N TRP A 295 16.92 -16.93 23.08
CA TRP A 295 16.01 -17.46 24.09
C TRP A 295 15.33 -16.34 24.88
N GLN A 296 16.06 -15.23 25.11
CA GLN A 296 15.52 -14.03 25.73
C GLN A 296 14.50 -13.32 24.84
N ARG A 297 14.72 -13.25 23.52
CA ARG A 297 13.74 -12.70 22.56
C ARG A 297 12.46 -13.53 22.54
N ILE A 298 12.60 -14.86 22.42
CA ILE A 298 11.47 -15.80 22.38
C ILE A 298 10.65 -15.71 23.67
N ALA A 299 11.32 -15.82 24.83
CA ALA A 299 10.64 -15.84 26.12
C ALA A 299 10.04 -14.49 26.55
N ASN A 300 10.74 -13.37 26.31
CA ASN A 300 10.32 -12.06 26.82
C ASN A 300 9.51 -11.22 25.81
N GLU A 301 9.45 -11.63 24.53
CA GLU A 301 8.70 -10.89 23.50
C GLU A 301 7.70 -11.79 22.78
N TYR A 302 8.14 -12.83 22.05
CA TYR A 302 7.22 -13.65 21.24
C TYR A 302 6.17 -14.36 22.10
N TRP A 303 6.58 -14.89 23.25
CA TRP A 303 5.67 -15.48 24.23
C TRP A 303 4.92 -14.49 25.13
N GLN A 304 5.22 -13.19 25.05
CA GLN A 304 4.47 -12.15 25.79
C GLN A 304 3.37 -11.51 24.94
N THR A 305 3.19 -11.95 23.69
CA THR A 305 2.12 -11.50 22.80
C THR A 305 0.73 -11.58 23.43
N GLN A 306 -0.16 -10.66 23.03
CA GLN A 306 -1.55 -10.61 23.48
C GLN A 306 -2.25 -11.96 23.27
N GLY A 307 -3.03 -12.41 24.25
CA GLY A 307 -3.70 -13.73 24.21
C GLY A 307 -2.76 -14.93 24.47
N ILE A 308 -1.44 -14.76 24.32
CA ILE A 308 -0.42 -15.79 24.56
C ILE A 308 0.08 -15.75 26.02
N ASN A 309 0.74 -14.66 26.43
CA ASN A 309 1.19 -14.39 27.81
C ASN A 309 1.79 -15.62 28.55
N ARG A 310 2.72 -16.33 27.92
CA ARG A 310 3.35 -17.54 28.48
C ARG A 310 4.42 -17.13 29.50
N THR A 311 4.34 -17.62 30.74
CA THR A 311 5.26 -17.25 31.83
C THR A 311 5.79 -18.45 32.62
N ASP A 312 5.61 -19.66 32.09
CA ASP A 312 6.08 -20.93 32.68
C ASP A 312 7.47 -21.35 32.21
N ILE A 313 8.07 -20.60 31.28
CA ILE A 313 9.41 -20.84 30.72
C ILE A 313 10.29 -19.62 31.06
N ASP A 314 11.42 -19.84 31.73
CA ASP A 314 12.34 -18.76 32.13
C ASP A 314 13.84 -19.04 31.95
N THR A 315 14.19 -20.12 31.25
CA THR A 315 15.58 -20.51 30.95
C THR A 315 15.82 -20.86 29.48
N SER A 316 17.08 -20.81 29.03
CA SER A 316 17.49 -21.24 27.70
C SER A 316 17.21 -22.72 27.44
N GLU A 317 17.45 -23.58 28.44
CA GLU A 317 17.25 -25.04 28.37
C GLU A 317 15.78 -25.44 28.18
N GLU A 318 14.84 -24.56 28.54
CA GLU A 318 13.41 -24.76 28.34
C GLU A 318 12.90 -24.13 27.03
N VAL A 319 13.61 -23.14 26.47
CA VAL A 319 13.33 -22.63 25.12
C VAL A 319 13.84 -23.61 24.06
N ASP A 320 15.05 -24.16 24.26
CA ASP A 320 15.76 -25.16 23.44
C ASP A 320 15.15 -26.59 23.54
N ASP A 321 13.84 -26.66 23.80
CA ASP A 321 13.05 -27.89 23.97
C ASP A 321 11.87 -27.88 22.97
N ASP A 322 12.17 -27.75 21.67
CA ASP A 322 11.19 -27.62 20.56
C ASP A 322 10.07 -28.69 20.61
N ASP A 323 10.41 -29.93 20.98
CA ASP A 323 9.46 -31.05 21.14
C ASP A 323 8.30 -30.71 22.11
N ASN A 324 8.54 -29.87 23.12
CA ASN A 324 7.58 -29.50 24.15
C ASN A 324 7.16 -28.02 24.11
N ASN A 325 8.04 -27.14 23.62
CA ASN A 325 7.92 -25.70 23.71
C ASN A 325 8.09 -24.98 22.34
N PRO A 326 7.40 -25.41 21.28
CA PRO A 326 7.53 -24.76 19.98
C PRO A 326 7.02 -23.31 20.05
N TRP A 327 7.77 -22.40 19.45
CA TRP A 327 7.54 -20.95 19.44
C TRP A 327 7.10 -20.41 18.07
N SER A 328 7.04 -21.22 17.00
CA SER A 328 6.63 -20.77 15.65
C SER A 328 5.29 -20.02 15.63
N ALA A 329 4.24 -20.57 16.25
CA ALA A 329 2.93 -19.93 16.30
C ALA A 329 2.94 -18.62 17.11
N ALA A 330 3.80 -18.53 18.11
CA ALA A 330 4.01 -17.32 18.90
C ALA A 330 4.78 -16.26 18.11
N PHE A 331 5.78 -16.63 17.32
CA PHE A 331 6.47 -15.75 16.38
C PHE A 331 5.50 -15.13 15.37
N ILE A 332 4.67 -15.93 14.68
CA ILE A 332 3.66 -15.39 13.74
C ILE A 332 2.70 -14.44 14.45
N SER A 333 2.22 -14.82 15.64
CA SER A 333 1.34 -13.97 16.44
C SER A 333 2.01 -12.66 16.87
N TRP A 334 3.31 -12.68 17.19
CA TRP A 334 4.09 -11.52 17.56
C TRP A 334 4.34 -10.59 16.38
N VAL A 335 4.73 -11.11 15.21
CA VAL A 335 4.90 -10.28 13.99
C VAL A 335 3.60 -9.58 13.63
N MET A 336 2.46 -10.30 13.66
CA MET A 336 1.14 -9.70 13.42
C MET A 336 0.77 -8.64 14.47
N GLN A 337 1.15 -8.83 15.73
CA GLN A 337 0.90 -7.86 16.80
C GLN A 337 1.71 -6.57 16.60
N GLU A 338 3.02 -6.71 16.39
CA GLU A 338 3.93 -5.57 16.19
C GLU A 338 3.64 -4.81 14.89
N ALA A 339 3.19 -5.50 13.84
CA ALA A 339 2.69 -4.86 12.62
C ALA A 339 1.37 -4.10 12.81
N GLY A 340 0.70 -4.28 13.96
CA GLY A 340 -0.49 -3.52 14.34
C GLY A 340 -1.83 -4.20 14.00
N ALA A 341 -1.91 -5.54 13.99
CA ALA A 341 -3.15 -6.25 13.67
C ALA A 341 -4.32 -6.01 14.65
N GLY A 342 -4.07 -5.37 15.79
CA GLY A 342 -5.11 -5.01 16.75
C GLY A 342 -5.86 -6.24 17.27
N ASP A 343 -7.18 -6.19 17.31
CA ASP A 343 -8.02 -7.34 17.69
C ASP A 343 -8.49 -8.19 16.48
N GLU A 344 -7.98 -7.91 15.27
CA GLU A 344 -8.42 -8.57 14.02
C GLU A 344 -7.71 -9.93 13.76
N PHE A 345 -6.58 -10.20 14.42
CA PHE A 345 -5.84 -11.47 14.30
C PHE A 345 -6.06 -12.36 15.54
N ASN A 346 -6.28 -13.66 15.31
CA ASN A 346 -6.50 -14.65 16.38
C ASN A 346 -5.18 -15.16 16.99
N TYR A 347 -4.47 -14.29 17.73
CA TYR A 347 -3.17 -14.60 18.34
C TYR A 347 -3.18 -15.90 19.14
N SER A 348 -2.21 -16.78 18.91
CA SER A 348 -2.19 -18.07 19.59
C SER A 348 -0.84 -18.78 19.59
N GLN A 349 -0.60 -19.56 20.65
CA GLN A 349 0.50 -20.52 20.75
C GLN A 349 0.31 -21.76 19.85
N ARG A 350 -0.76 -21.81 19.05
CA ARG A 350 -1.11 -22.93 18.19
C ARG A 350 -1.58 -22.44 16.83
N HIS A 351 -0.88 -22.86 15.77
CA HIS A 351 -1.23 -22.52 14.39
C HIS A 351 -2.70 -22.85 14.05
N ALA A 352 -3.18 -24.03 14.46
CA ALA A 352 -4.53 -24.50 14.17
C ALA A 352 -5.63 -23.50 14.59
N ASN A 353 -5.42 -22.68 15.63
CA ASN A 353 -6.45 -21.74 16.11
C ASN A 353 -6.73 -20.61 15.11
N TYR A 354 -5.70 -19.94 14.58
CA TYR A 354 -5.89 -18.90 13.57
C TYR A 354 -6.11 -19.46 12.16
N ILE A 355 -5.55 -20.64 11.83
CA ILE A 355 -5.88 -21.34 10.57
C ILE A 355 -7.38 -21.67 10.53
N ASN A 356 -7.93 -22.28 11.58
CA ASN A 356 -9.35 -22.62 11.65
C ASN A 356 -10.22 -21.36 11.56
N GLN A 357 -9.89 -20.30 12.30
CA GLN A 357 -10.63 -19.04 12.26
C GLN A 357 -10.63 -18.43 10.86
N ALA A 358 -9.46 -18.30 10.22
CA ALA A 358 -9.36 -17.75 8.87
C ALA A 358 -10.14 -18.57 7.82
N ILE A 359 -10.14 -19.90 7.91
CA ILE A 359 -10.93 -20.76 7.01
C ILE A 359 -12.44 -20.64 7.31
N GLU A 360 -12.85 -20.56 8.58
CA GLU A 360 -14.26 -20.32 8.97
C GLU A 360 -14.76 -18.94 8.50
N ASP A 361 -13.90 -17.92 8.52
CA ASP A 361 -14.21 -16.56 8.10
C ASP A 361 -14.22 -16.36 6.58
N ARG A 362 -13.97 -17.40 5.78
CA ARG A 362 -14.04 -17.30 4.32
C ARG A 362 -15.44 -16.89 3.86
N GLY A 363 -15.50 -15.76 3.14
CA GLY A 363 -16.76 -15.15 2.69
C GLY A 363 -17.41 -14.20 3.69
N SER A 364 -16.69 -13.83 4.76
CA SER A 364 -17.00 -12.69 5.64
C SER A 364 -16.17 -11.45 5.27
N ASP A 365 -16.28 -10.39 6.08
CA ASP A 365 -15.51 -9.15 5.99
C ASP A 365 -14.23 -9.15 6.87
N ALA A 366 -13.84 -10.29 7.48
CA ALA A 366 -12.72 -10.38 8.41
C ALA A 366 -11.35 -10.03 7.79
N ALA A 367 -10.43 -9.47 8.57
CA ALA A 367 -9.13 -9.03 8.06
C ALA A 367 -8.22 -10.18 7.55
N PHE A 368 -8.44 -11.42 7.99
CA PHE A 368 -7.65 -12.59 7.57
C PHE A 368 -8.59 -13.71 7.12
N ILE A 369 -8.43 -14.21 5.89
CA ILE A 369 -9.27 -15.32 5.38
C ILE A 369 -8.44 -16.42 4.71
N GLY A 370 -8.84 -17.67 4.94
CA GLY A 370 -8.14 -18.85 4.46
C GLY A 370 -8.67 -19.32 3.10
N HIS A 371 -7.78 -19.56 2.13
CA HIS A 371 -8.10 -20.16 0.82
C HIS A 371 -7.37 -21.50 0.60
N PRO A 372 -7.90 -22.39 -0.26
CA PRO A 372 -7.12 -23.47 -0.84
C PRO A 372 -5.92 -22.93 -1.62
N ILE A 373 -4.81 -23.67 -1.61
CA ILE A 373 -3.52 -23.25 -2.20
C ILE A 373 -3.57 -22.94 -3.72
N ASP A 374 -4.54 -23.50 -4.43
CA ASP A 374 -4.74 -23.37 -5.88
C ASP A 374 -5.81 -22.32 -6.29
N GLU A 375 -6.39 -21.63 -5.31
CA GLU A 375 -7.43 -20.60 -5.54
C GLU A 375 -6.89 -19.15 -5.47
N TYR A 376 -5.82 -18.87 -4.72
CA TYR A 376 -5.36 -17.51 -4.39
C TYR A 376 -3.90 -17.22 -4.78
N SER A 377 -3.63 -16.02 -5.33
CA SER A 377 -2.30 -15.56 -5.72
C SER A 377 -1.64 -14.78 -4.59
N LEU A 378 -0.60 -15.37 -3.98
CA LEU A 378 0.08 -14.82 -2.81
C LEU A 378 0.68 -13.43 -3.06
N GLN A 379 0.61 -12.59 -2.03
CA GLN A 379 1.23 -11.28 -1.89
C GLN A 379 2.16 -11.26 -0.66
N PRO A 380 3.13 -10.34 -0.58
CA PRO A 380 3.90 -10.13 0.65
C PRO A 380 2.97 -9.73 1.82
N GLY A 381 3.21 -10.31 3.00
CA GLY A 381 2.37 -10.16 4.18
C GLY A 381 1.26 -11.22 4.33
N ASP A 382 1.04 -12.08 3.33
CA ASP A 382 0.18 -13.28 3.45
C ASP A 382 0.87 -14.40 4.23
N LEU A 383 0.11 -15.42 4.64
CA LEU A 383 0.66 -16.62 5.30
C LEU A 383 0.46 -17.87 4.43
N ILE A 384 1.45 -18.78 4.40
CA ILE A 384 1.30 -20.12 3.83
C ILE A 384 1.22 -21.17 4.94
N VAL A 385 0.41 -22.22 4.74
CA VAL A 385 0.08 -23.19 5.80
C VAL A 385 0.41 -24.62 5.36
N ALA A 386 1.34 -25.25 6.07
CA ALA A 386 1.79 -26.62 5.85
C ALA A 386 1.35 -27.59 6.95
N ASN A 387 1.18 -28.87 6.61
CA ASN A 387 1.19 -29.94 7.60
C ASN A 387 2.58 -30.05 8.26
N ARG A 388 2.63 -30.34 9.57
CA ARG A 388 3.86 -30.83 10.24
C ARG A 388 3.84 -32.36 10.22
N SER A 389 4.99 -33.00 10.01
CA SER A 389 5.16 -34.45 9.86
C SER A 389 4.61 -35.28 11.05
N GLU A 390 4.53 -34.66 12.21
CA GLU A 390 4.13 -35.26 13.50
C GLU A 390 2.61 -35.43 13.72
N ASN A 391 1.76 -35.24 12.69
CA ASN A 391 0.29 -35.40 12.79
C ASN A 391 -0.20 -36.86 13.00
N ASP A 392 0.57 -37.75 13.63
CA ASP A 392 0.25 -39.18 13.82
C ASP A 392 -0.12 -39.92 12.50
N GLY A 393 0.38 -39.41 11.36
CA GLY A 393 0.05 -39.92 10.01
C GLY A 393 -1.30 -39.43 9.45
N ILE A 394 -1.88 -38.35 10.01
CA ILE A 394 -3.07 -37.66 9.50
C ILE A 394 -2.63 -36.48 8.62
N THR A 395 -2.91 -36.54 7.33
CA THR A 395 -2.81 -35.35 6.47
C THR A 395 -4.03 -34.45 6.69
N VAL A 396 -3.81 -33.23 7.14
CA VAL A 396 -4.82 -32.18 7.17
C VAL A 396 -4.94 -31.57 5.78
N THR A 397 -6.17 -31.47 5.31
CA THR A 397 -6.57 -30.74 4.10
C THR A 397 -7.41 -29.53 4.49
N TYR A 398 -7.53 -28.54 3.60
CA TYR A 398 -8.41 -27.38 3.74
C TYR A 398 -9.81 -27.75 4.26
N ASP A 399 -10.47 -28.72 3.60
CA ASP A 399 -11.82 -29.19 3.93
C ASP A 399 -11.95 -29.90 5.29
N THR A 400 -10.82 -30.30 5.89
CA THR A 400 -10.76 -31.05 7.15
C THR A 400 -10.17 -30.27 8.32
N ALA A 401 -9.58 -29.09 8.07
CA ALA A 401 -8.95 -28.28 9.11
C ALA A 401 -9.99 -27.82 10.16
N VAL A 402 -11.03 -27.13 9.69
CA VAL A 402 -12.06 -26.46 10.51
C VAL A 402 -12.59 -27.34 11.65
N GLY A 403 -12.52 -26.80 12.86
CA GLY A 403 -13.04 -27.43 14.07
C GLY A 403 -12.18 -28.55 14.68
N ASN A 404 -10.98 -28.81 14.13
CA ASN A 404 -10.04 -29.82 14.64
C ASN A 404 -8.78 -29.17 15.23
N ASP A 405 -8.11 -29.92 16.12
CA ASP A 405 -6.78 -29.60 16.65
C ASP A 405 -5.76 -30.47 15.91
N TYR A 406 -4.67 -29.87 15.42
CA TYR A 406 -3.66 -30.52 14.59
C TYR A 406 -2.34 -29.74 14.64
N GLN A 407 -1.25 -30.41 14.28
CA GLN A 407 0.03 -29.77 14.05
C GLN A 407 0.07 -29.17 12.64
N ALA A 408 0.55 -27.94 12.53
CA ALA A 408 0.80 -27.26 11.28
C ALA A 408 2.05 -26.39 11.45
N HIS A 409 2.62 -25.95 10.34
CA HIS A 409 3.62 -24.90 10.30
C HIS A 409 3.11 -23.75 9.44
N VAL A 410 3.49 -22.52 9.78
CA VAL A 410 3.06 -21.31 9.07
C VAL A 410 4.24 -20.38 8.88
N ASP A 411 4.44 -19.92 7.64
CA ASP A 411 5.44 -18.92 7.26
C ASP A 411 4.76 -17.67 6.69
N ILE A 412 5.44 -16.53 6.81
CA ILE A 412 5.04 -15.24 6.26
C ILE A 412 5.64 -15.09 4.85
N VAL A 413 4.84 -14.76 3.84
CA VAL A 413 5.35 -14.40 2.52
C VAL A 413 6.04 -13.04 2.59
N VAL A 414 7.31 -12.97 2.21
CA VAL A 414 8.11 -11.73 2.26
C VAL A 414 8.48 -11.20 0.88
N ALA A 415 8.57 -12.06 -0.13
CA ALA A 415 8.77 -11.64 -1.52
C ALA A 415 8.05 -12.56 -2.50
N THR A 416 7.56 -12.01 -3.60
CA THR A 416 6.95 -12.76 -4.70
C THR A 416 7.71 -12.50 -6.00
N ARG A 417 7.96 -13.55 -6.77
CA ARG A 417 8.71 -13.51 -8.04
C ARG A 417 8.08 -14.43 -9.09
N PRO A 418 8.38 -14.29 -10.39
CA PRO A 418 7.85 -15.17 -11.41
C PRO A 418 8.26 -16.64 -11.22
N GLY A 419 7.35 -17.45 -10.67
CA GLY A 419 7.53 -18.89 -10.44
C GLY A 419 7.99 -19.28 -9.04
N GLU A 420 8.26 -18.33 -8.14
CA GLU A 420 8.68 -18.60 -6.76
C GLU A 420 8.26 -17.48 -5.79
N ILE A 421 8.22 -17.82 -4.50
CA ILE A 421 8.07 -16.88 -3.37
C ILE A 421 9.19 -17.13 -2.37
N ASP A 422 9.60 -16.09 -1.64
CA ASP A 422 10.33 -16.26 -0.38
C ASP A 422 9.37 -16.08 0.78
N VAL A 423 9.58 -16.90 1.81
CA VAL A 423 8.85 -16.86 3.07
C VAL A 423 9.80 -16.90 4.26
N ILE A 424 9.40 -16.30 5.37
CA ILE A 424 10.12 -16.33 6.65
C ILE A 424 9.25 -16.99 7.70
N GLY A 425 9.80 -17.99 8.38
CA GLY A 425 9.15 -18.71 9.48
C GLY A 425 10.04 -18.75 10.71
N GLY A 426 9.43 -18.66 11.89
CA GLY A 426 10.10 -18.94 13.17
C GLY A 426 10.07 -20.43 13.50
N ASN A 427 11.04 -20.87 14.29
CA ASN A 427 11.24 -22.27 14.73
C ASN A 427 11.63 -23.24 13.61
N VAL A 428 12.14 -22.75 12.48
CA VAL A 428 12.67 -23.59 11.39
C VAL A 428 14.16 -23.77 11.64
N GLU A 429 14.66 -25.01 11.63
CA GLU A 429 16.06 -25.35 11.96
C GLU A 429 16.57 -24.68 13.27
N GLU A 430 15.68 -24.59 14.27
CA GLU A 430 15.87 -23.96 15.59
C GLU A 430 16.05 -22.42 15.52
N SER A 431 15.53 -21.75 14.49
CA SER A 431 15.79 -20.32 14.21
C SER A 431 14.64 -19.59 13.49
N VAL A 432 14.83 -18.32 13.13
CA VAL A 432 14.01 -17.61 12.13
C VAL A 432 14.71 -17.76 10.78
N THR A 433 14.04 -18.36 9.80
CA THR A 433 14.68 -18.87 8.58
C THR A 433 13.90 -18.49 7.32
N LEU A 434 14.64 -18.10 6.29
CA LEU A 434 14.10 -17.87 4.96
C LEU A 434 14.03 -19.17 4.16
N ARG A 435 12.90 -19.40 3.49
CA ARG A 435 12.65 -20.51 2.56
C ARG A 435 12.09 -19.99 1.24
N THR A 436 12.44 -20.65 0.14
CA THR A 436 11.91 -20.32 -1.20
C THR A 436 11.03 -21.46 -1.69
N PHE A 437 9.80 -21.15 -2.12
CA PHE A 437 8.82 -22.13 -2.57
C PHE A 437 8.31 -21.85 -4.00
N PRO A 438 8.00 -22.90 -4.80
CA PRO A 438 7.52 -22.71 -6.16
C PRO A 438 6.06 -22.25 -6.20
N VAL A 439 5.76 -21.29 -7.08
CA VAL A 439 4.40 -20.91 -7.47
C VAL A 439 4.18 -21.14 -8.96
N ASN A 440 2.92 -21.28 -9.37
CA ASN A 440 2.57 -21.39 -10.78
C ASN A 440 2.59 -20.03 -11.50
N SER A 441 2.29 -20.01 -12.80
CA SER A 441 2.24 -18.78 -13.61
C SER A 441 1.12 -17.79 -13.21
N GLU A 442 0.25 -18.17 -12.29
CA GLU A 442 -0.81 -17.34 -11.69
C GLU A 442 -0.47 -16.89 -10.26
N GLY A 443 0.76 -17.13 -9.77
CA GLY A 443 1.19 -16.75 -8.41
C GLY A 443 0.67 -17.64 -7.28
N LYS A 444 0.07 -18.79 -7.61
CA LYS A 444 -0.51 -19.74 -6.65
C LYS A 444 0.50 -20.80 -6.23
N LEU A 445 0.45 -21.20 -4.97
CA LEU A 445 1.40 -22.14 -4.36
C LEU A 445 1.32 -23.54 -4.99
N ILE A 446 2.48 -24.17 -5.18
CA ILE A 446 2.60 -25.54 -5.67
C ILE A 446 3.26 -26.39 -4.57
N ASN A 447 2.61 -27.47 -4.13
CA ASN A 447 3.29 -28.47 -3.29
C ASN A 447 4.43 -29.10 -4.12
N PRO A 448 5.70 -28.98 -3.69
CA PRO A 448 6.81 -29.63 -4.38
C PRO A 448 6.60 -31.15 -4.34
N ASN A 449 6.83 -31.82 -5.48
CA ASN A 449 6.55 -33.26 -5.64
C ASN A 449 7.70 -34.14 -5.10
N ASP A 450 8.34 -33.74 -4.00
CA ASP A 450 9.44 -34.48 -3.38
C ASP A 450 9.03 -35.01 -2.00
N ASP A 451 9.52 -36.20 -1.68
CA ASP A 451 9.16 -37.04 -0.54
C ASP A 451 9.77 -36.61 0.82
N ASN A 452 10.10 -35.32 0.95
CA ASN A 452 10.50 -34.69 2.22
C ASN A 452 9.25 -34.11 2.93
N GLU A 453 8.99 -34.58 4.15
CA GLU A 453 7.73 -34.41 4.91
C GLU A 453 7.41 -32.97 5.42
N ILE A 454 8.03 -31.93 4.86
CA ILE A 454 8.02 -30.55 5.38
C ILE A 454 7.16 -29.58 4.51
N ASN A 455 6.74 -30.00 3.31
CA ASN A 455 6.19 -29.10 2.28
C ASN A 455 4.78 -29.48 1.78
N ASP A 456 3.96 -30.14 2.60
CA ASP A 456 2.58 -30.49 2.26
C ASP A 456 1.62 -29.34 2.65
N PHE A 457 1.61 -28.29 1.83
CA PHE A 457 0.73 -27.14 2.01
C PHE A 457 -0.73 -27.49 1.72
N PHE A 458 -1.63 -26.96 2.54
CA PHE A 458 -3.07 -27.21 2.41
C PHE A 458 -3.94 -25.95 2.44
N ALA A 459 -3.40 -24.82 2.91
CA ALA A 459 -4.09 -23.54 2.89
C ALA A 459 -3.10 -22.38 2.72
N VAL A 460 -3.65 -21.23 2.34
CA VAL A 460 -3.01 -19.91 2.44
C VAL A 460 -3.96 -18.99 3.21
N ILE A 461 -3.44 -18.04 3.99
CA ILE A 461 -4.25 -17.02 4.66
C ILE A 461 -3.94 -15.69 3.99
N GLU A 462 -4.94 -15.17 3.27
CA GLU A 462 -4.94 -13.82 2.70
C GLU A 462 -5.03 -12.80 3.84
N ASN A 463 -4.09 -11.86 3.81
CA ASN A 463 -4.03 -10.70 4.68
C ASN A 463 -4.75 -9.52 4.00
N ARG A 464 -5.99 -9.28 4.42
CA ARG A 464 -6.83 -8.17 3.95
C ARG A 464 -6.72 -6.92 4.83
N LEU A 465 -5.87 -6.91 5.86
CA LEU A 465 -5.78 -5.78 6.76
C LEU A 465 -5.12 -4.58 6.05
N GLY A 466 -5.82 -3.45 6.02
CA GLY A 466 -5.45 -2.29 5.21
C GLY A 466 -5.60 -2.49 3.69
N ALA A 467 -6.17 -3.62 3.23
CA ALA A 467 -6.40 -3.92 1.83
C ALA A 467 -7.86 -3.65 1.39
N PRO A 468 -8.16 -3.72 0.07
CA PRO A 468 -8.76 -4.92 -0.52
C PRO A 468 -10.08 -5.51 0.02
N VAL A 469 -10.87 -4.81 0.86
CA VAL A 469 -12.20 -5.32 1.27
C VAL A 469 -13.17 -5.37 0.06
N ALA A 470 -13.29 -6.56 -0.51
CA ALA A 470 -13.88 -6.83 -1.83
C ALA A 470 -15.39 -6.58 -2.00
#